data_AF-A0A9X9F3T7-F1
#
_entry.id   AF-A0A9X9F3T7-F1
#
_cell.length_a   1.000
_cell.length_b   1.000
_cell.length_c   1.000
_cell.angle_alpha   90.00
_cell.angle_beta   90.00
_cell.angle_gamma   90.00
#
_symmetry.space_group_name_H-M   'P 1'
#
loop_
_entity.id
_entity.type
_entity.pdbx_description
1 polymer ?
#
loop_
_entity_poly.entity_id
_entity_poly.type
_entity_poly.pdbx_seq_one_letter_code
_entity_poly.pdbx_strand_id
1 'polypeptide(L)'
;DEININIHGTCRAKEIGGQTIKVRHRSGTFSRLFKTVFGLQLEAELLEGDNIDIDYAHIRTVRGNNVTVGANCEIELIEYTGVLTVDKNANVKEIKLV
;
A
#
# COMPACT_ATOMS: atom_id res chain seq x y z
N ASP A 1 -17.37 -2.92 4.36
CA ASP A 1 -16.59 -1.90 5.08
C ASP A 1 -15.50 -1.29 4.22
N GLU A 2 -15.42 0.04 4.17
CA GLU A 2 -14.44 0.78 3.35
C GLU A 2 -13.47 1.54 4.25
N ILE A 3 -12.17 1.41 3.98
CA ILE A 3 -11.08 2.12 4.64
C ILE A 3 -10.37 3.01 3.62
N ASN A 4 -10.31 4.31 3.91
CA ASN A 4 -9.60 5.29 3.11
C ASN A 4 -8.50 5.95 3.96
N ILE A 5 -7.24 5.69 3.61
CA ILE A 5 -6.06 6.24 4.29
C ILE A 5 -5.42 7.29 3.39
N ASN A 6 -5.39 8.54 3.86
CA ASN A 6 -4.65 9.63 3.22
C ASN A 6 -3.36 9.87 4.02
N ILE A 7 -2.21 9.64 3.38
CA ILE A 7 -0.90 9.75 4.00
C ILE A 7 -0.47 11.23 4.06
N HIS A 8 -0.17 11.71 5.28
CA HIS A 8 0.33 13.07 5.57
C HIS A 8 1.66 13.04 6.37
N GLY A 9 2.47 12.00 6.16
CA GLY A 9 3.68 11.69 6.93
C GLY A 9 3.88 10.17 7.04
N THR A 10 4.76 9.69 7.91
CA THR A 10 4.85 8.24 8.18
C THR A 10 3.64 7.81 9.01
N CYS A 11 2.82 6.92 8.46
CA CYS A 11 1.71 6.28 9.16
C CYS A 11 2.12 4.84 9.52
N ARG A 12 1.79 4.38 10.72
CA ARG A 12 2.11 3.00 11.15
C ARG A 12 0.86 2.30 11.68
N ALA A 13 0.66 1.09 11.23
CA ALA A 13 -0.29 0.14 11.80
C ALA A 13 0.41 -1.22 11.88
N LYS A 14 -0.04 -2.10 12.78
CA LYS A 14 0.42 -3.49 12.72
C LYS A 14 -0.31 -4.22 11.58
N GLU A 15 -1.64 -4.12 11.60
CA GLU A 15 -2.53 -4.85 10.69
C GLU A 15 -3.66 -3.91 10.23
N ILE A 16 -4.09 -4.05 8.98
CA ILE A 16 -5.22 -3.32 8.40
C ILE A 16 -6.12 -4.33 7.71
N GLY A 17 -7.39 -4.39 8.13
CA GLY A 17 -8.39 -5.29 7.58
C GLY A 17 -9.65 -4.55 7.16
N GLY A 18 -10.18 -4.83 5.97
CA GLY A 18 -11.42 -4.24 5.48
C GLY A 18 -11.82 -4.79 4.11
N GLN A 19 -13.08 -4.64 3.71
CA GLN A 19 -13.55 -5.15 2.42
C GLN A 19 -12.94 -4.39 1.24
N THR A 20 -12.85 -3.06 1.35
CA THR A 20 -12.15 -2.20 0.38
C THR A 20 -11.18 -1.30 1.10
N ILE A 21 -9.92 -1.32 0.70
CA ILE A 21 -8.84 -0.54 1.31
C ILE A 21 -8.18 0.31 0.23
N LYS A 22 -8.19 1.63 0.43
CA LYS A 22 -7.51 2.59 -0.43
C LYS A 22 -6.47 3.37 0.37
N VAL A 23 -5.24 3.37 -0.13
CA VAL A 23 -4.13 4.15 0.47
C VAL A 23 -3.60 5.11 -0.58
N ARG A 24 -3.70 6.41 -0.30
CA ARG A 24 -3.25 7.46 -1.20
C ARG A 24 -2.34 8.45 -0.50
N HIS A 25 -1.35 8.94 -1.23
CA HIS A 25 -0.59 10.11 -0.85
C HIS A 25 -1.05 11.32 -1.66
N ARG A 26 -1.50 12.38 -0.98
CA ARG A 26 -1.78 13.68 -1.61
C ARG A 26 -0.55 14.57 -1.48
N SER A 27 0.27 14.63 -2.53
CA SER A 27 1.34 15.62 -2.61
C SER A 27 0.74 17.02 -2.88
N GLY A 28 0.68 17.87 -1.86
CA GLY A 28 0.57 19.31 -2.08
C GLY A 28 1.85 19.88 -2.69
N THR A 29 1.76 21.04 -3.36
CA THR A 29 2.86 21.75 -4.07
C THR A 29 4.12 22.02 -3.23
N PHE A 30 4.07 21.81 -1.91
CA PHE A 30 5.16 21.99 -0.95
C PHE A 30 6.08 20.76 -0.75
N SER A 31 5.85 19.65 -1.47
CA SER A 31 6.38 18.31 -1.13
C SER A 31 7.88 18.08 -1.33
N ARG A 32 8.65 19.01 -1.94
CA ARG A 32 10.05 18.76 -2.28
C ARG A 32 11.00 18.90 -1.08
N LEU A 33 10.65 19.71 -0.08
CA LEU A 33 11.46 19.93 1.13
C LEU A 33 11.14 18.96 2.27
N PHE A 34 9.90 18.49 2.38
CA PHE A 34 9.47 17.56 3.45
C PHE A 34 9.88 16.11 3.20
N LYS A 35 10.04 15.69 1.94
CA LYS A 35 10.49 14.34 1.55
C LYS A 35 11.81 13.93 2.19
N THR A 36 12.69 14.89 2.47
CA THR A 36 14.04 14.61 2.97
C THR A 36 14.08 14.46 4.50
N VAL A 37 13.04 14.91 5.22
CA VAL A 37 13.05 14.95 6.70
C VAL A 37 12.05 13.98 7.32
N PHE A 38 10.91 13.73 6.66
CA PHE A 38 9.88 12.81 7.14
C PHE A 38 9.56 11.77 6.07
N GLY A 39 9.57 10.49 6.44
CA GLY A 39 9.08 9.43 5.56
C GLY A 39 7.65 9.71 5.13
N LEU A 40 7.32 9.39 3.88
CA LEU A 40 5.98 9.58 3.30
C LEU A 40 5.43 8.23 2.87
N GLN A 41 5.15 7.39 3.86
CA GLN A 41 4.64 6.05 3.60
C GLN A 41 3.76 5.52 4.73
N LEU A 42 2.87 4.60 4.37
CA LEU A 42 2.21 3.70 5.30
C LEU A 42 3.11 2.49 5.58
N GLU A 43 3.34 2.16 6.85
CA GLU A 43 4.04 0.94 7.27
C GLU A 43 3.06 -0.03 7.94
N ALA A 44 3.01 -1.28 7.49
CA ALA A 44 2.20 -2.34 8.09
C ALA A 44 2.81 -3.75 7.94
N GLU A 45 2.50 -4.65 8.88
CA GLU A 45 2.89 -6.05 8.77
C GLU A 45 1.92 -6.84 7.88
N LEU A 46 0.61 -6.56 7.99
CA LEU A 46 -0.44 -7.22 7.22
C LEU A 46 -1.48 -6.21 6.71
N LEU A 47 -1.85 -6.32 5.44
CA LEU A 47 -3.00 -5.65 4.86
C LEU A 47 -3.89 -6.69 4.16
N GLU A 48 -5.12 -6.85 4.62
CA GLU A 48 -6.05 -7.89 4.15
C GLU A 48 -7.42 -7.32 3.75
N GLY A 49 -7.89 -7.68 2.56
CA GLY A 49 -9.19 -7.22 2.05
C GLY A 49 -9.55 -7.72 0.65
N ASP A 50 -10.81 -7.52 0.22
CA ASP A 50 -11.24 -7.99 -1.10
C ASP A 50 -10.73 -7.12 -2.23
N ASN A 51 -10.77 -5.80 -2.06
CA ASN A 51 -10.32 -4.82 -3.05
C ASN A 51 -9.29 -3.89 -2.43
N ILE A 52 -8.04 -4.01 -2.85
CA ILE A 52 -6.90 -3.29 -2.29
C ILE A 52 -6.31 -2.42 -3.38
N ASP A 53 -6.14 -1.13 -3.08
CA ASP A 53 -5.54 -0.18 -4.01
C ASP A 53 -4.65 0.80 -3.23
N ILE A 54 -3.33 0.61 -3.35
CA ILE A 54 -2.35 1.24 -2.47
C ILE A 54 -1.24 1.93 -3.24
N ASP A 55 -0.87 3.13 -2.78
CA ASP A 55 0.34 3.85 -3.17
C ASP A 55 1.16 4.21 -1.92
N TYR A 56 2.46 4.42 -2.07
CA TYR A 56 3.34 4.92 -0.98
C TYR A 56 3.23 4.07 0.30
N ALA A 57 3.42 2.76 0.18
CA ALA A 57 3.28 1.84 1.31
C ALA A 57 4.43 0.83 1.40
N HIS A 58 4.95 0.62 2.61
CA HIS A 58 5.85 -0.46 2.95
C HIS A 58 5.07 -1.50 3.76
N ILE A 59 4.78 -2.65 3.14
CA ILE A 59 3.92 -3.68 3.74
C ILE A 59 4.58 -5.03 3.66
N ARG A 60 4.68 -5.76 4.77
CA ARG A 60 5.23 -7.11 4.73
C ARG A 60 4.36 -8.08 3.95
N THR A 61 3.06 -8.17 4.24
CA THR A 61 2.15 -9.09 3.51
C THR A 61 0.85 -8.41 3.11
N VAL A 62 0.49 -8.54 1.84
CA VAL A 62 -0.79 -8.10 1.29
C VAL A 62 -1.59 -9.33 0.87
N ARG A 63 -2.84 -9.44 1.36
CA ARG A 63 -3.77 -10.52 1.05
C ARG A 63 -5.06 -9.97 0.48
N GLY A 64 -5.43 -10.35 -0.74
CA GLY A 64 -6.73 -9.92 -1.25
C GLY A 64 -7.17 -10.54 -2.55
N ASN A 65 -8.43 -10.33 -2.92
CA ASN A 65 -8.96 -10.83 -4.18
C ASN A 65 -8.43 -10.00 -5.35
N ASN A 66 -8.72 -8.70 -5.35
CA ASN A 66 -8.23 -7.74 -6.35
C ASN A 66 -7.22 -6.80 -5.70
N VAL A 67 -5.98 -6.80 -6.19
CA VAL A 67 -4.87 -6.04 -5.63
C VAL A 67 -4.27 -5.12 -6.71
N THR A 68 -4.28 -3.83 -6.45
CA THR A 68 -3.59 -2.80 -7.24
C THR A 68 -2.49 -2.18 -6.39
N VAL A 69 -1.24 -2.38 -6.81
CA VAL A 69 -0.05 -1.81 -6.19
C VAL A 69 0.46 -0.70 -7.09
N GLY A 70 0.33 0.54 -6.64
CA GLY A 70 0.83 1.71 -7.33
C GLY A 70 2.27 2.07 -6.97
N ALA A 71 2.69 3.28 -7.28
CA ALA A 71 4.10 3.67 -7.23
C ALA A 71 4.62 3.84 -5.79
N ASN A 72 5.93 3.64 -5.60
CA ASN A 72 6.61 3.79 -4.32
C ASN A 72 6.09 2.84 -3.24
N CYS A 73 5.64 1.66 -3.64
CA CYS A 73 5.34 0.56 -2.72
C CYS A 73 6.54 -0.38 -2.58
N GLU A 74 6.78 -0.83 -1.36
CA GLU A 74 7.73 -1.89 -1.01
C GLU A 74 6.95 -3.02 -0.33
N ILE A 75 6.85 -4.19 -0.97
CA ILE A 75 6.03 -5.30 -0.48
C ILE A 75 6.85 -6.59 -0.44
N GLU A 76 6.83 -7.32 0.68
CA GLU A 76 7.53 -8.60 0.75
C GLU A 76 6.74 -9.73 0.09
N LEU A 77 5.45 -9.86 0.38
CA LEU A 77 4.59 -10.91 -0.17
C LEU A 77 3.23 -10.36 -0.58
N ILE A 78 2.79 -10.68 -1.80
CA ILE A 78 1.39 -10.54 -2.23
C ILE A 78 0.79 -11.93 -2.42
N GLU A 79 -0.27 -12.23 -1.67
CA GLU A 79 -1.14 -13.39 -1.91
C GLU A 79 -2.46 -12.87 -2.48
N TYR A 80 -2.83 -13.32 -3.69
CA TYR A 80 -4.06 -12.88 -4.35
C TYR A 80 -4.81 -14.02 -5.01
N THR A 81 -6.12 -13.85 -5.21
CA THR A 81 -6.99 -14.87 -5.85
C THR A 81 -7.62 -14.41 -7.16
N GLY A 82 -7.74 -13.09 -7.38
CA GLY A 82 -8.35 -12.48 -8.55
C GLY A 82 -7.35 -11.74 -9.42
N VAL A 83 -7.50 -10.42 -9.54
CA VAL A 83 -6.66 -9.59 -10.42
C VAL A 83 -5.53 -8.94 -9.63
N LEU A 84 -4.32 -9.02 -10.17
CA LEU A 84 -3.16 -8.28 -9.66
C LEU A 84 -2.66 -7.30 -10.72
N THR A 85 -2.50 -6.04 -10.32
CA THR A 85 -1.78 -5.00 -11.09
C THR A 85 -0.68 -4.41 -10.24
N VAL A 86 0.54 -4.32 -10.79
CA VAL A 86 1.71 -3.77 -10.10
C VAL A 86 2.36 -2.72 -10.98
N ASP A 87 2.48 -1.49 -10.46
CA ASP A 87 3.21 -0.41 -11.12
C ASP A 87 4.69 -0.75 -11.25
N LYS A 88 5.31 -0.36 -12.36
CA LYS A 88 6.74 -0.62 -12.62
C LYS A 88 7.70 0.01 -11.60
N ASN A 89 7.23 0.99 -10.82
CA ASN A 89 8.00 1.66 -9.77
C ASN A 89 7.67 1.11 -8.36
N ALA A 90 6.92 0.01 -8.27
CA ALA A 90 6.78 -0.76 -7.04
C ALA A 90 7.87 -1.83 -6.95
N ASN A 91 8.31 -2.13 -5.74
CA ASN A 91 9.23 -3.23 -5.45
C ASN A 91 8.46 -4.32 -4.69
N VAL A 92 8.26 -5.47 -5.32
CA VAL A 92 7.57 -6.63 -4.74
C VAL A 92 8.52 -7.83 -4.75
N LYS A 93 8.80 -8.43 -3.59
CA LYS A 93 9.74 -9.56 -3.50
C LYS A 93 9.11 -10.87 -3.96
N GLU A 94 7.89 -11.19 -3.52
CA GLU A 94 7.20 -12.43 -3.85
C GLU A 94 5.72 -12.18 -4.20
N ILE A 95 5.25 -12.89 -5.22
CA ILE A 95 3.86 -12.87 -5.67
C ILE A 95 3.36 -14.31 -5.78
N LYS A 96 2.20 -14.57 -5.16
CA LYS A 96 1.58 -15.89 -5.12
C LYS A 96 0.09 -15.79 -5.44
N LEU A 97 -0.33 -16.49 -6.50
CA LEU A 97 -1.74 -16.75 -6.76
C LEU A 97 -2.17 -17.92 -5.88
N VAL A 98 -3.26 -17.73 -5.12
CA VAL A 98 -3.87 -18.73 -4.22
C VAL A 98 -5.19 -19.19 -4.82
#